data_AF-A0A803MUP3-F1
#
_entry.id   AF-A0A803MUP3-F1
#
_cell.length_a   1.000
_cell.length_b   1.000
_cell.length_c   1.000
_cell.angle_alpha   90.00
_cell.angle_beta   90.00
_cell.angle_gamma   90.00
#
_symmetry.space_group_name_H-M   'P 1'
#
loop_
_entity.id
_entity.type
_entity.pdbx_description
1 polymer ?
#
loop_
_entity_poly.entity_id
_entity_poly.type
_entity_poly.pdbx_seq_one_letter_code
_entity_poly.pdbx_strand_id
1 'polypeptide(L)'
;MLMTLLLVPFLKTKKDEFMEAKLERVPFLEEQIRKVNEGGGVLAGDIDRLLKSEDNRFAFVNEIAAEATAYVENNRDEYGDKKAILHVLSNRMNDAGFVRPEAYLETDPFSPGPTYLKENFY
;
A
#
# COMPACT_ATOMS: atom_id res chain seq x y z
N MET A 1 -69.91 -7.65 14.96
CA MET A 1 -69.35 -6.53 15.74
C MET A 1 -67.86 -6.45 15.46
N LEU A 2 -67.37 -5.26 15.06
CA LEU A 2 -65.99 -4.75 15.13
C LEU A 2 -64.89 -5.53 14.37
N MET A 3 -63.82 -4.94 13.82
CA MET A 3 -63.36 -3.55 13.73
C MET A 3 -62.31 -3.45 12.60
N THR A 4 -62.25 -2.28 11.97
CA THR A 4 -61.17 -1.74 11.15
C THR A 4 -59.84 -1.66 11.91
N LEU A 5 -58.71 -1.94 11.26
CA LEU A 5 -57.45 -1.21 11.51
C LEU A 5 -56.54 -1.25 10.27
N LEU A 6 -56.20 -0.04 9.81
CA LEU A 6 -55.25 0.30 8.75
C LEU A 6 -53.87 -0.33 9.01
N LEU A 7 -53.22 -0.85 7.97
CA LEU A 7 -51.78 -0.68 7.84
C LEU A 7 -51.39 -0.75 6.36
N VAL A 8 -51.07 0.41 5.79
CA VAL A 8 -50.33 0.52 4.53
C VAL A 8 -48.92 -0.01 4.82
N PRO A 9 -48.48 -1.16 4.29
CA PRO A 9 -47.07 -1.47 4.31
C PRO A 9 -46.46 -0.70 3.15
N PHE A 10 -46.01 0.51 3.48
CA PHE A 10 -44.65 0.94 3.19
C PHE A 10 -44.15 0.52 1.80
N LEU A 11 -44.31 1.43 0.84
CA LEU A 11 -43.46 1.51 -0.35
C LEU A 11 -42.00 1.65 0.11
N LYS A 12 -41.38 0.54 0.52
CA LYS A 12 -39.94 0.43 0.64
C LYS A 12 -39.44 0.34 -0.79
N THR A 13 -38.98 1.48 -1.27
CA THR A 13 -38.29 1.68 -2.52
C THR A 13 -37.35 0.50 -2.77
N LYS A 14 -37.63 -0.32 -3.80
CA LYS A 14 -36.73 -1.39 -4.29
C LYS A 14 -35.30 -0.89 -4.61
N LYS A 15 -35.09 0.42 -4.60
CA LYS A 15 -33.79 1.06 -4.71
C LYS A 15 -32.88 0.80 -3.52
N ASP A 16 -33.41 0.49 -2.33
CA ASP A 16 -32.59 0.29 -1.13
C ASP A 16 -32.05 -1.15 -0.97
N GLU A 17 -32.77 -2.16 -1.46
CA GLU A 17 -32.31 -3.57 -1.43
C GLU A 17 -31.06 -3.80 -2.29
N PHE A 18 -30.92 -3.08 -3.41
CA PHE A 18 -29.71 -3.15 -4.25
C PHE A 18 -28.56 -2.25 -3.75
N MET A 19 -28.81 -1.39 -2.76
CA MET A 19 -27.76 -0.57 -2.13
C MET A 19 -27.10 -1.33 -0.98
N GLU A 20 -27.84 -2.17 -0.24
CA GLU A 20 -27.24 -3.06 0.78
C GLU A 20 -26.26 -4.06 0.15
N ALA A 21 -26.58 -4.64 -1.02
CA ALA A 21 -25.66 -5.54 -1.74
C ALA A 21 -24.48 -4.80 -2.41
N LYS A 22 -24.56 -3.48 -2.63
CA LYS A 22 -23.43 -2.65 -3.07
C LYS A 22 -22.59 -2.11 -1.91
N LEU A 23 -23.06 -2.25 -0.68
CA LEU A 23 -22.33 -1.99 0.56
C LEU A 23 -21.69 -3.25 1.14
N GLU A 24 -21.90 -4.41 0.51
CA GLU A 24 -21.01 -5.56 0.69
C GLU A 24 -19.64 -5.16 0.12
N ARG A 25 -18.83 -4.67 1.04
CA ARG A 25 -17.53 -4.08 0.78
C ARG A 25 -16.72 -5.03 -0.07
N VAL A 26 -16.21 -4.56 -1.20
CA VAL A 26 -15.41 -5.39 -2.10
C VAL A 26 -14.08 -5.68 -1.39
N PRO A 27 -13.84 -6.91 -0.87
CA PRO A 27 -12.83 -7.14 0.16
C PRO A 27 -11.42 -6.78 -0.32
N PHE A 28 -11.16 -6.94 -1.62
CA PHE A 28 -9.86 -6.66 -2.21
C PHE A 28 -9.53 -5.17 -2.28
N LEU A 29 -10.53 -4.30 -2.55
CA LEU A 29 -10.28 -2.88 -2.80
C LEU A 29 -10.11 -2.14 -1.48
N GLU A 30 -10.92 -2.47 -0.47
CA GLU A 30 -10.78 -1.89 0.86
C GLU A 30 -9.53 -2.35 1.59
N GLU A 31 -9.09 -3.59 1.40
CA GLU A 31 -7.84 -4.04 1.98
C GLU A 31 -6.61 -3.39 1.33
N GLN A 32 -6.65 -3.13 0.02
CA GLN A 32 -5.62 -2.35 -0.67
C GLN A 32 -5.62 -0.88 -0.24
N ILE A 33 -6.79 -0.25 -0.15
CA ILE A 33 -6.94 1.12 0.35
C ILE A 33 -6.52 1.21 1.82
N ARG A 34 -6.78 0.18 2.64
CA ARG A 34 -6.33 0.09 4.05
C ARG A 34 -4.81 -0.05 4.15
N LYS A 35 -4.16 -0.91 3.34
CA LYS A 35 -2.69 -1.01 3.27
C LYS A 35 -2.02 0.32 2.85
N VAL A 36 -2.67 1.07 1.96
CA VAL A 36 -2.20 2.40 1.53
C VAL A 36 -2.46 3.46 2.61
N ASN A 37 -3.62 3.46 3.25
CA ASN A 37 -4.08 4.54 4.15
C ASN A 37 -3.69 4.34 5.63
N GLU A 38 -3.74 3.13 6.18
CA GLU A 38 -3.16 2.83 7.51
C GLU A 38 -1.63 2.69 7.42
N GLY A 39 -1.11 2.41 6.22
CA GLY A 39 0.31 2.14 5.99
C GLY A 39 1.15 3.26 5.39
N GLY A 40 0.59 4.37 4.87
CA GLY A 40 1.36 5.48 4.31
C GLY A 40 2.43 5.10 3.25
N GLY A 41 2.41 3.87 2.75
CA GLY A 41 3.52 3.19 2.09
C GLY A 41 4.69 2.93 3.04
N VAL A 42 5.07 1.66 3.23
CA VAL A 42 6.34 1.25 3.89
C VAL A 42 7.50 2.14 3.44
N LEU A 43 7.54 2.47 2.14
CA LEU A 43 8.48 3.41 1.53
C LEU A 43 8.48 4.81 2.16
N ALA A 44 7.33 5.43 2.43
CA ALA A 44 7.31 6.77 3.01
C ALA A 44 7.79 6.77 4.47
N GLY A 45 7.44 5.73 5.23
CA GLY A 45 7.94 5.53 6.59
C GLY A 45 9.45 5.30 6.62
N ASP A 46 9.97 4.55 5.65
CA ASP A 46 11.39 4.33 5.47
C ASP A 46 12.14 5.61 5.05
N ILE A 47 11.59 6.40 4.12
CA ILE A 47 12.14 7.71 3.74
C ILE A 47 12.20 8.65 4.95
N ASP A 48 11.12 8.73 5.73
CA ASP A 48 11.07 9.56 6.94
C ASP A 48 12.09 9.09 7.99
N ARG A 49 12.27 7.77 8.15
CA ARG A 49 13.30 7.20 9.02
C ARG A 49 14.70 7.60 8.57
N LEU A 50 15.03 7.43 7.28
CA LEU A 50 16.32 7.80 6.73
C LEU A 50 16.57 9.31 6.86
N LEU A 51 15.59 10.15 6.54
CA LEU A 51 15.73 11.61 6.69
C LEU A 51 15.93 12.07 8.14
N LYS A 52 15.47 11.27 9.11
CA LYS A 52 15.66 11.54 10.55
C LYS A 52 16.97 11.00 11.10
N SER A 53 17.58 9.99 10.47
CA SER A 53 18.89 9.48 10.88
C SER A 53 20.05 10.36 10.39
N GLU A 54 19.79 11.25 9.43
CA GLU A 54 20.81 12.10 8.82
C GLU A 54 20.88 13.49 9.46
N ASP A 55 22.09 13.94 9.77
CA ASP A 55 22.34 15.29 10.30
C ASP A 55 22.07 16.37 9.24
N ASN A 56 22.34 16.06 7.96
CA ASN A 56 22.13 16.97 6.84
C ASN A 56 21.25 16.33 5.75
N ARG A 57 19.95 16.63 5.82
CA ARG A 57 18.94 16.12 4.87
C ARG A 57 19.19 16.52 3.42
N PHE A 58 19.77 17.70 3.17
CA PHE A 58 20.05 18.15 1.80
C PHE A 58 21.20 17.36 1.18
N ALA A 59 22.26 17.11 1.96
CA ALA A 59 23.37 16.25 1.53
C ALA A 59 22.86 14.85 1.22
N PHE A 60 22.07 14.26 2.13
CA PHE A 60 21.45 12.96 1.93
C PHE A 60 20.67 12.86 0.62
N VAL A 61 19.77 13.81 0.34
CA VAL A 61 18.98 13.79 -0.92
C VAL A 61 19.88 13.85 -2.16
N ASN A 62 20.94 14.65 -2.12
CA ASN A 62 21.89 14.74 -3.23
C ASN A 62 22.69 13.45 -3.43
N GLU A 63 23.11 12.81 -2.35
CA GLU A 63 23.80 11.51 -2.39
C GLU A 63 22.90 10.42 -2.99
N ILE A 64 21.64 10.34 -2.54
CA ILE A 64 20.65 9.42 -3.11
C ILE A 64 20.50 9.64 -4.61
N ALA A 65 20.39 10.89 -5.05
CA ALA A 65 20.24 11.23 -6.47
C ALA A 65 21.49 10.87 -7.29
N ALA A 66 22.69 11.15 -6.76
CA ALA A 66 23.95 10.80 -7.40
C ALA A 66 24.12 9.29 -7.55
N GLU A 67 23.82 8.53 -6.48
CA GLU A 67 23.90 7.07 -6.48
C GLU A 67 22.88 6.44 -7.45
N ALA A 68 21.63 6.92 -7.43
CA ALA A 68 20.61 6.51 -8.38
C ALA A 68 21.02 6.78 -9.83
N THR A 69 21.68 7.91 -10.09
CA THR A 69 22.16 8.26 -11.42
C THR A 69 23.25 7.30 -11.87
N ALA A 70 24.21 6.97 -11.00
CA ALA A 70 25.26 6.00 -11.28
C ALA A 70 24.69 4.61 -11.61
N TYR A 71 23.62 4.16 -10.93
CA TYR A 71 22.95 2.90 -11.28
C TYR A 71 22.40 2.91 -12.71
N VAL A 72 21.74 4.00 -13.13
CA VAL A 72 21.19 4.14 -14.48
C VAL A 72 22.29 4.24 -15.53
N GLU A 73 23.36 4.98 -15.26
CA GLU A 73 24.50 5.14 -16.19
C GLU A 73 25.24 3.81 -16.41
N ASN A 74 25.38 3.00 -15.35
CA ASN A 74 26.08 1.72 -15.42
C ASN A 74 25.23 0.59 -16.04
N ASN A 75 23.90 0.61 -15.87
CA ASN A 75 23.01 -0.42 -16.42
C ASN A 75 21.67 0.14 -16.87
N ARG A 76 21.69 0.87 -17.99
CA ARG A 76 20.52 1.60 -18.50
C ARG A 76 19.32 0.69 -18.80
N ASP A 77 19.54 -0.52 -19.29
CA ASP A 77 18.48 -1.44 -19.68
C ASP A 77 17.73 -1.99 -18.47
N GLU A 78 18.41 -2.22 -17.34
CA GLU A 78 17.79 -2.70 -16.10
C GLU A 78 16.86 -1.66 -15.46
N TYR A 79 17.26 -0.38 -15.48
CA TYR A 79 16.53 0.69 -14.81
C TYR A 79 15.50 1.41 -15.71
N GLY A 80 15.15 0.82 -16.85
CA GLY A 80 13.98 1.24 -17.63
C GLY A 80 12.66 0.99 -16.89
N ASP A 81 12.52 -0.21 -16.32
CA ASP A 81 11.33 -0.64 -15.57
C ASP A 81 11.52 -0.52 -14.05
N LYS A 82 12.73 -0.81 -13.55
CA LYS A 82 13.11 -0.71 -12.13
C LYS A 82 13.49 0.73 -11.80
N LYS A 83 12.91 1.30 -10.74
CA LYS A 83 13.21 2.68 -10.35
C LYS A 83 14.52 2.74 -9.55
N ALA A 84 15.57 3.32 -10.12
CA ALA A 84 16.90 3.40 -9.49
C ALA A 84 16.89 4.08 -8.10
N ILE A 85 16.11 5.16 -7.93
CA ILE A 85 15.96 5.83 -6.63
C ILE A 85 15.38 4.87 -5.58
N LEU A 86 14.40 4.05 -5.95
CA LEU A 86 13.81 3.09 -5.02
C LEU A 86 14.80 1.98 -4.66
N HIS A 87 15.66 1.58 -5.60
CA HIS A 87 16.73 0.63 -5.33
C HIS A 87 17.67 1.19 -4.24
N VAL A 88 18.17 2.40 -4.42
CA VAL A 88 19.06 3.05 -3.44
C VAL A 88 18.41 3.08 -2.05
N LEU A 89 17.15 3.51 -1.98
CA LEU A 89 16.41 3.58 -0.72
C LEU A 89 16.24 2.19 -0.07
N SER A 90 15.93 1.15 -0.85
CA SER A 90 15.82 -0.21 -0.32
C SER A 90 17.16 -0.73 0.22
N ASN A 91 18.28 -0.42 -0.44
CA ASN A 91 19.61 -0.81 0.03
C ASN A 91 19.96 -0.13 1.35
N ARG A 92 19.74 1.18 1.46
CA ARG A 92 20.00 1.90 2.72
C ARG A 92 19.14 1.40 3.89
N MET A 93 17.90 1.01 3.62
CA MET A 93 17.06 0.37 4.64
C MET A 93 17.60 -1.00 5.05
N ASN A 94 18.04 -1.81 4.08
CA ASN A 94 18.66 -3.11 4.34
C ASN A 94 19.96 -2.95 5.17
N ASP A 95 20.80 -1.97 4.84
CA ASP A 95 22.01 -1.63 5.58
C ASP A 95 21.71 -1.17 7.00
N ALA A 96 20.59 -0.45 7.20
CA ALA A 96 20.07 -0.06 8.51
C ALA A 96 19.39 -1.21 9.28
N GLY A 97 19.37 -2.43 8.73
CA GLY A 97 18.81 -3.62 9.35
C GLY A 97 17.30 -3.82 9.13
N PHE A 98 16.66 -3.04 8.26
CA PHE A 98 15.26 -3.19 7.90
C PHE A 98 15.15 -3.89 6.55
N VAL A 99 14.78 -5.18 6.58
CA VAL A 99 14.66 -5.98 5.35
C VAL A 99 13.60 -5.40 4.41
N ARG A 100 14.03 -5.04 3.20
CA ARG A 100 13.21 -4.56 2.09
C ARG A 100 13.51 -5.31 0.79
N PRO A 101 12.46 -5.62 0.00
CA PRO A 101 12.68 -6.14 -1.33
C PRO A 101 13.40 -5.10 -2.19
N GLU A 102 14.20 -5.60 -3.13
CA GLU A 102 15.00 -4.77 -4.02
C GLU A 102 14.11 -3.77 -4.78
N ALA A 103 14.43 -2.49 -4.68
CA ALA A 103 13.67 -1.39 -5.26
C ALA A 103 12.18 -1.35 -4.88
N TYR A 104 11.81 -1.92 -3.73
CA TYR A 104 10.41 -2.07 -3.30
C TYR A 104 9.55 -2.82 -4.32
N LEU A 105 10.16 -3.68 -5.14
CA LEU A 105 9.44 -4.48 -6.12
C LEU A 105 8.65 -5.57 -5.41
N GLU A 106 7.32 -5.51 -5.56
CA GLU A 106 6.43 -6.60 -5.17
C GLU A 106 6.39 -7.60 -6.34
N THR A 107 6.89 -8.82 -6.13
CA THR A 107 6.93 -9.85 -7.17
C THR A 107 5.54 -10.37 -7.57
N ASP A 108 4.53 -10.19 -6.72
CA ASP A 108 3.15 -10.58 -7.00
C ASP A 108 2.15 -9.56 -6.39
N PRO A 109 1.45 -8.77 -7.21
CA PRO A 109 0.45 -7.79 -6.75
C PRO A 109 -0.72 -8.41 -5.97
N PHE A 110 -0.93 -9.71 -6.12
CA PHE A 110 -1.99 -10.47 -5.45
C PHE A 110 -1.47 -11.30 -4.29
N SER A 111 -0.15 -11.33 -4.06
CA SER A 111 0.42 -12.01 -2.91
C SER A 111 -0.08 -11.28 -1.67
N PRO A 112 -0.80 -12.00 -0.81
CA PRO A 112 -1.42 -11.35 0.30
C PRO A 112 -0.31 -11.02 1.32
N GLY A 113 -0.41 -9.84 1.93
CA GLY A 113 0.69 -9.24 2.67
C GLY A 113 1.22 -10.13 3.80
N PRO A 114 2.34 -9.75 4.45
CA PRO A 114 3.11 -10.62 5.36
C PRO A 114 2.34 -11.22 6.56
N THR A 115 1.10 -10.82 6.81
CA THR A 115 0.20 -11.36 7.83
C THR A 115 -0.83 -12.38 7.32
N TYR A 116 -1.00 -12.59 6.01
CA TYR A 116 -2.13 -13.39 5.49
C TYR A 116 -2.04 -14.89 5.80
N LEU A 117 -0.85 -15.42 6.05
CA LEU A 117 -0.66 -16.82 6.41
C LEU A 117 -0.79 -17.10 7.92
N LYS A 118 -1.20 -16.14 8.75
CA LYS A 118 -1.47 -16.43 10.17
C LYS A 118 -2.77 -17.22 10.41
N GLU A 119 -3.59 -17.43 9.39
CA GLU A 119 -4.84 -18.20 9.52
C GLU A 119 -4.75 -19.68 9.07
N ASN A 120 -3.59 -20.16 8.61
CA ASN A 120 -3.41 -21.60 8.29
C ASN A 120 -2.66 -22.39 9.39
N PHE A 121 -2.68 -21.88 10.63
CA PHE A 121 -2.24 -22.64 11.80
C PHE A 121 -3.37 -22.69 12.85
N TYR A 122 -4.47 -23.35 12.51
CA TYR A 122 -5.28 -24.13 13.44
C TYR A 122 -5.82 -25.38 12.74
#